data_AF-A0A975QR35-F1
#
_entry.id   AF-A0A975QR35-F1
#
_cell.length_a   1.000
_cell.length_b   1.000
_cell.length_c   1.000
_cell.angle_alpha   90.00
_cell.angle_beta   90.00
_cell.angle_gamma   90.00
#
_symmetry.space_group_name_H-M   'P 1'
#
loop_
_entity.id
_entity.type
_entity.pdbx_description
1 polymer ?
#
loop_
_entity_poly.entity_id
_entity_poly.type
_entity_poly.pdbx_seq_one_letter_code
_entity_poly.pdbx_strand_id
1 'polypeptide(L)'
;MKKNEVLWGYLKRYTIVHVLVYLIVGLISMSLMNYKEGFMSDDYFAHFRPLDSPIVRAALLFQVVRGLMIALIIYPFRDKIVGSKHGWLMLFFVLFGLTCIGAINAPPGSIEGFIYTNVSLKAHLIGMPEIIVQSIGISTLFYWWEKKNYSHN
;
A
#
# COMPACT_ATOMS: atom_id res chain seq x y z
N MET A 1 15.40 -25.65 2.69
CA MET A 1 14.95 -24.80 3.83
C MET A 1 13.72 -25.42 4.45
N LYS A 2 13.56 -25.31 5.77
CA LYS A 2 12.31 -25.73 6.43
C LYS A 2 11.17 -24.80 5.98
N LYS A 3 9.95 -25.32 5.83
CA LYS A 3 8.76 -24.54 5.39
C LYS A 3 8.58 -23.23 6.19
N ASN A 4 8.85 -23.27 7.49
CA ASN A 4 8.76 -22.11 8.37
C ASN A 4 9.81 -21.03 8.05
N GLU A 5 11.02 -21.41 7.63
CA GLU A 5 12.09 -20.46 7.27
C GLU A 5 11.74 -19.71 5.98
N VAL A 6 11.10 -20.39 5.02
CA VAL A 6 10.62 -19.76 3.77
C VAL A 6 9.56 -18.71 4.08
N LEU A 7 8.55 -19.07 4.90
CA LEU A 7 7.49 -18.16 5.31
C LEU A 7 8.05 -16.94 6.05
N TRP A 8 8.86 -17.15 7.10
CA TRP A 8 9.43 -16.04 7.86
C TRP A 8 10.33 -15.13 7.02
N GLY A 9 11.10 -15.70 6.10
CA GLY A 9 11.89 -14.94 5.14
C GLY A 9 11.01 -14.04 4.25
N TYR A 10 9.95 -14.61 3.69
CA TYR A 10 8.98 -13.89 2.86
C TYR A 10 8.31 -12.75 3.62
N LEU A 11 7.77 -13.03 4.81
CA LEU A 11 7.07 -12.04 5.64
C LEU A 11 7.98 -10.87 6.00
N LYS A 12 9.23 -11.14 6.39
CA LYS A 12 10.22 -10.10 6.71
C LYS A 12 10.51 -9.23 5.51
N ARG A 13 10.82 -9.82 4.34
CA ARG A 13 11.14 -9.07 3.12
C ARG A 13 9.98 -8.17 2.67
N TYR A 14 8.76 -8.71 2.65
CA TYR A 14 7.58 -7.92 2.29
C TYR A 14 7.38 -6.76 3.27
N THR A 15 7.41 -7.03 4.58
CA THR A 15 7.16 -6.02 5.61
C THR A 15 8.20 -4.89 5.55
N ILE A 16 9.48 -5.22 5.35
CA ILE A 16 10.55 -4.22 5.20
C ILE A 16 10.27 -3.33 4.00
N VAL A 17 9.97 -3.91 2.82
CA VAL A 17 9.65 -3.14 1.61
C VAL A 17 8.42 -2.27 1.82
N HIS A 18 7.35 -2.83 2.40
CA HIS A 18 6.11 -2.11 2.71
C HIS A 18 6.36 -0.86 3.56
N VAL A 19 7.08 -1.03 4.67
CA VAL A 19 7.35 0.06 5.61
C VAL A 19 8.27 1.12 4.99
N LEU A 20 9.31 0.72 4.27
CA LEU A 20 10.23 1.66 3.63
C LEU A 20 9.55 2.45 2.51
N VAL A 21 8.78 1.80 1.65
CA VAL A 21 8.05 2.47 0.57
C VAL A 21 7.00 3.41 1.14
N TYR A 22 6.24 2.97 2.15
CA TYR A 22 5.28 3.85 2.84
C TYR A 22 5.96 5.09 3.40
N LEU A 23 7.07 4.92 4.13
CA LEU A 23 7.77 6.04 4.77
C LEU A 23 8.31 7.01 3.73
N ILE A 24 9.05 6.51 2.73
CA ILE A 24 9.72 7.35 1.73
C ILE A 24 8.70 8.07 0.87
N VAL A 25 7.73 7.34 0.31
CA VAL A 25 6.73 7.93 -0.57
C VAL A 25 5.82 8.87 0.22
N GLY A 26 5.41 8.51 1.44
CA GLY A 26 4.61 9.38 2.29
C GLY A 26 5.31 10.71 2.61
N LEU A 27 6.60 10.70 2.97
CA LEU A 27 7.37 11.92 3.21
C LEU A 27 7.48 12.80 1.94
N ILE A 28 7.71 12.18 0.78
CA ILE A 28 7.76 12.89 -0.51
C ILE A 28 6.38 13.51 -0.83
N SER A 29 5.32 12.73 -0.70
CA SER A 29 3.94 13.17 -0.96
C SER A 29 3.52 14.30 -0.03
N MET A 30 3.90 14.25 1.25
CA MET A 30 3.69 15.35 2.20
C MET A 30 4.37 16.65 1.76
N SER A 31 5.55 16.56 1.15
CA SER A 31 6.24 17.74 0.63
C SER A 31 5.65 18.25 -0.69
N LEU A 32 5.13 17.39 -1.55
CA LEU A 32 4.72 17.74 -2.91
C LEU A 32 3.23 18.12 -3.03
N MET A 33 2.37 17.48 -2.24
CA MET A 33 0.92 17.48 -2.49
C MET A 33 0.18 18.56 -1.67
N ASN A 34 0.92 19.44 -1.01
CA ASN A 34 0.44 20.44 -0.05
C ASN A 34 -0.75 19.93 0.77
N TYR A 35 -0.61 18.72 1.34
CA TYR A 35 -1.71 18.00 1.98
C TYR A 35 -2.45 18.87 2.99
N LYS A 36 -1.75 19.80 3.66
CA LYS A 36 -2.34 20.72 4.61
C LYS A 36 -3.47 21.58 4.02
N GLU A 37 -3.35 22.09 2.80
CA GLU A 37 -4.43 22.87 2.16
C GLU A 37 -5.54 21.96 1.61
N GLY A 38 -5.20 20.82 1.01
CA GLY A 38 -6.18 19.87 0.46
C GLY A 38 -7.02 19.17 1.54
N PHE A 39 -6.41 18.81 2.67
CA PHE A 39 -7.09 18.23 3.84
C PHE A 39 -7.95 19.24 4.59
N MET A 40 -7.67 20.54 4.51
CA MET A 40 -8.44 21.56 5.22
C MET A 40 -9.63 22.09 4.40
N SER A 41 -9.68 21.83 3.10
CA SER A 41 -10.67 22.41 2.19
C SER A 41 -11.91 21.55 1.92
N ASP A 42 -11.88 20.26 2.22
CA ASP A 42 -12.96 19.33 1.91
C ASP A 42 -13.51 18.69 3.20
N ASP A 43 -14.83 18.74 3.39
CA ASP A 43 -15.54 18.23 4.58
C ASP A 43 -15.22 16.76 4.86
N TYR A 44 -14.86 16.00 3.83
CA TYR A 44 -14.41 14.61 3.96
C TYR A 44 -13.28 14.45 5.00
N PHE A 45 -12.38 15.43 5.06
CA PHE A 45 -11.21 15.37 5.93
C PHE A 45 -11.48 15.90 7.35
N ALA A 46 -12.67 16.44 7.63
CA ALA A 46 -13.03 16.94 8.95
C ALA A 46 -12.99 15.85 10.04
N HIS A 47 -13.14 14.57 9.65
CA HIS A 47 -13.08 13.43 10.55
C HIS A 47 -11.67 12.81 10.69
N PHE A 48 -10.66 13.36 10.00
CA PHE A 48 -9.30 12.85 10.07
C PHE A 48 -8.59 13.37 11.33
N ARG A 49 -7.65 12.57 11.85
CA ARG A 49 -6.83 12.99 12.98
C ARG A 49 -5.81 14.03 12.52
N PRO A 50 -5.49 15.03 13.37
CA PRO A 50 -4.38 15.93 13.13
C PRO A 50 -3.05 15.17 12.93
N LEU A 51 -2.18 15.70 12.07
CA LEU A 51 -0.88 15.08 11.74
C LEU A 51 0.04 14.94 12.96
N ASP A 52 -0.10 15.82 13.95
CA ASP A 52 0.61 15.83 15.22
C ASP A 52 -0.02 14.94 16.30
N SER A 53 -1.11 14.23 15.99
CA SER A 53 -1.71 13.28 16.92
C SER A 53 -0.71 12.14 17.26
N PRO A 54 -0.60 11.71 18.54
CA PRO A 54 0.31 10.63 18.92
C PRO A 54 0.14 9.34 18.11
N ILE A 55 -1.10 8.98 17.77
CA ILE A 55 -1.38 7.77 16.98
C ILE A 55 -0.95 7.92 15.51
N VAL A 56 -1.04 9.13 14.95
CA VAL A 56 -0.57 9.41 13.59
C VAL A 56 0.95 9.39 13.54
N ARG A 57 1.63 9.93 14.55
CA ARG A 57 3.09 9.78 14.69
C ARG A 57 3.53 8.33 14.86
N ALA A 58 2.70 7.49 15.46
CA ALA A 58 2.93 6.06 15.57
C ALA A 58 2.59 5.27 14.29
N ALA A 59 2.20 5.92 13.18
CA ALA A 59 1.78 5.26 11.95
C ALA A 59 2.79 4.21 11.46
N LEU A 60 4.10 4.49 11.57
CA LEU A 60 5.14 3.55 11.14
C LEU A 60 5.07 2.19 11.85
N LEU A 61 4.70 2.18 13.14
CA LEU A 61 4.51 0.95 13.91
C LEU A 61 3.31 0.14 13.37
N PHE A 62 2.22 0.82 13.05
CA PHE A 62 1.05 0.17 12.45
C PHE A 62 1.32 -0.31 11.01
N GLN A 63 2.24 0.33 10.28
CA GLN A 63 2.64 -0.16 8.96
C GLN A 63 3.41 -1.48 9.04
N VAL A 64 4.13 -1.76 10.13
CA VAL A 64 4.75 -3.10 10.34
C VAL A 64 3.64 -4.16 10.43
N VAL A 65 2.61 -3.90 11.25
CA VAL A 65 1.47 -4.82 11.42
C VAL A 65 0.72 -5.00 10.10
N ARG A 66 0.45 -3.91 9.38
CA ARG A 66 -0.22 -3.92 8.07
C ARG A 66 0.61 -4.67 7.02
N GLY A 67 1.91 -4.44 6.98
CA GLY A 67 2.83 -5.13 6.07
C GLY A 67 2.82 -6.66 6.30
N LEU A 68 2.88 -7.09 7.57
CA LEU A 68 2.79 -8.51 7.92
C LEU A 68 1.45 -9.13 7.51
N MET A 69 0.34 -8.43 7.78
CA MET A 69 -1.00 -8.91 7.42
C MET A 69 -1.14 -9.09 5.90
N ILE A 70 -0.73 -8.09 5.11
CA ILE A 70 -0.80 -8.17 3.65
C ILE A 70 0.13 -9.27 3.14
N ALA A 71 1.34 -9.39 3.67
CA ALA A 71 2.26 -10.47 3.30
C ALA A 71 1.64 -11.85 3.52
N LEU A 72 0.95 -12.07 4.65
CA LEU A 72 0.25 -13.33 4.94
C LEU A 72 -0.86 -13.62 3.92
N ILE A 73 -1.63 -12.60 3.53
CA ILE A 73 -2.71 -12.73 2.53
C ILE A 73 -2.15 -13.08 1.15
N ILE A 74 -1.00 -12.52 0.78
CA ILE A 74 -0.40 -12.71 -0.55
C ILE A 74 0.43 -14.00 -0.62
N TYR A 75 0.94 -14.50 0.51
CA TYR A 75 1.81 -15.69 0.57
C TYR A 75 1.29 -16.92 -0.18
N PRO A 76 -0.02 -17.29 -0.15
CA PRO A 76 -0.54 -18.41 -0.95
C PRO A 76 -0.34 -18.28 -2.46
N PHE A 77 -0.20 -17.04 -2.96
CA PHE A 77 0.01 -16.73 -4.38
C PHE A 77 1.48 -16.50 -4.73
N ARG A 78 2.40 -16.64 -3.76
CA ARG A 78 3.83 -16.37 -3.90
C ARG A 78 4.42 -17.01 -5.16
N ASP A 79 4.22 -18.31 -5.35
CA ASP A 79 4.88 -19.04 -6.43
C ASP A 79 4.36 -18.61 -7.81
N LYS A 80 3.06 -18.29 -7.90
CA LYS A 80 2.45 -17.74 -9.11
C LYS A 80 2.98 -16.35 -9.44
N ILE A 81 3.14 -15.49 -8.42
CA ILE A 81 3.68 -14.14 -8.57
C ILE A 81 5.15 -14.23 -8.98
N VAL A 82 5.99 -14.91 -8.20
CA VAL A 82 7.45 -14.92 -8.39
C VAL A 82 7.87 -15.73 -9.63
N GLY A 83 7.14 -16.80 -9.95
CA GLY A 83 7.38 -17.62 -11.14
C GLY A 83 7.00 -16.93 -12.46
N SER A 84 6.19 -15.87 -12.43
CA SER A 84 5.80 -15.11 -13.63
C SER A 84 6.85 -14.06 -14.00
N LYS A 85 7.16 -13.91 -15.29
CA LYS A 85 7.99 -12.80 -15.81
C LYS A 85 7.45 -11.43 -15.39
N HIS A 86 6.12 -11.30 -15.33
CA HIS A 86 5.41 -10.07 -14.99
C HIS A 86 4.77 -10.14 -13.60
N GLY A 87 5.36 -10.91 -12.68
CA GLY A 87 4.86 -11.06 -11.31
C GLY A 87 4.62 -9.75 -10.56
N TRP A 88 5.52 -8.78 -10.74
CA TRP A 88 5.35 -7.45 -10.15
C TRP A 88 4.08 -6.74 -10.62
N LEU A 89 3.66 -6.89 -11.89
CA LEU A 89 2.40 -6.33 -12.38
C LEU A 89 1.20 -7.02 -11.76
N MET A 90 1.25 -8.34 -11.60
CA MET A 90 0.19 -9.10 -10.91
C MET A 90 0.02 -8.58 -9.48
N LEU A 91 1.14 -8.40 -8.76
CA LEU A 91 1.14 -7.86 -7.42
C LEU A 91 0.66 -6.40 -7.37
N PHE A 92 1.07 -5.56 -8.33
CA PHE A 92 0.58 -4.19 -8.46
C PHE A 92 -0.94 -4.15 -8.59
N PHE A 93 -1.54 -4.92 -9.51
CA PHE A 93 -2.98 -4.94 -9.71
C PHE A 93 -3.74 -5.52 -8.51
N VAL A 94 -3.18 -6.51 -7.81
CA VAL A 94 -3.76 -6.99 -6.56
C VAL A 94 -3.78 -5.89 -5.50
N LEU A 95 -2.66 -5.18 -5.29
CA LEU A 95 -2.57 -4.13 -4.29
C LEU A 95 -3.42 -2.92 -4.68
N PHE A 96 -3.14 -2.30 -5.81
CA PHE A 96 -3.83 -1.09 -6.24
C PHE A 96 -5.29 -1.34 -6.61
N GLY A 97 -5.55 -2.42 -7.36
CA GLY A 97 -6.88 -2.76 -7.83
C GLY A 97 -7.82 -3.13 -6.70
N LEU A 98 -7.39 -3.92 -5.70
CA LEU A 98 -8.30 -4.36 -4.63
C LEU A 98 -8.34 -3.40 -3.43
N THR A 99 -7.27 -2.65 -3.16
CA THR A 99 -7.23 -1.77 -1.97
C THR A 99 -7.56 -0.31 -2.24
N CYS A 100 -7.58 0.10 -3.52
CA CYS A 100 -7.94 1.46 -3.92
C CYS A 100 -9.15 1.46 -4.86
N ILE A 101 -9.01 0.99 -6.10
CA ILE A 101 -10.07 1.11 -7.12
C ILE A 101 -11.31 0.29 -6.75
N GLY A 102 -11.12 -1.00 -6.47
CA GLY A 102 -12.15 -1.96 -6.12
C GLY A 102 -12.30 -2.18 -4.61
N ALA A 103 -11.97 -1.16 -3.80
CA ALA A 103 -12.22 -1.21 -2.38
C ALA A 103 -13.73 -1.41 -2.12
N ILE A 104 -14.08 -2.33 -1.21
CA ILE A 104 -15.48 -2.68 -0.89
C ILE A 104 -16.14 -1.63 0.02
N ASN A 105 -15.34 -0.82 0.70
CA ASN A 105 -15.82 0.40 1.34
C ASN A 105 -15.79 1.57 0.35
N ALA A 106 -16.25 2.75 0.78
CA ALA A 106 -16.37 3.94 -0.07
C ALA A 106 -15.30 5.03 0.18
N PRO A 107 -13.97 4.73 0.18
CA PRO A 107 -12.95 5.76 0.34
C PRO A 107 -12.77 6.55 -0.97
N PRO A 108 -12.24 7.78 -0.91
CA PRO A 108 -11.82 8.53 -2.10
C PRO A 108 -10.86 7.71 -2.97
N GLY A 109 -11.02 7.84 -4.27
CA GLY A 109 -10.28 7.07 -5.28
C GLY A 109 -10.86 5.68 -5.60
N SER A 110 -11.83 5.18 -4.84
CA SER A 110 -12.56 3.93 -5.16
C SER A 110 -13.79 4.17 -6.03
N ILE A 111 -14.26 3.11 -6.68
CA ILE A 111 -15.53 3.10 -7.42
C ILE A 111 -16.70 3.35 -6.45
N GLU A 112 -16.73 2.66 -5.31
CA GLU A 112 -17.78 2.83 -4.30
C GLU A 112 -17.83 4.25 -3.74
N GLY A 113 -16.67 4.87 -3.49
CA GLY A 113 -16.58 6.27 -3.08
C GLY A 113 -17.22 7.21 -4.10
N PHE A 114 -17.00 6.95 -5.40
CA PHE A 114 -17.53 7.77 -6.48
C PHE A 114 -19.05 7.63 -6.61
N ILE A 115 -19.60 6.44 -6.31
CA ILE A 115 -21.05 6.17 -6.40
C ILE A 115 -21.78 6.72 -5.17
N TYR A 116 -21.24 6.54 -3.97
CA TYR A 116 -21.98 6.68 -2.72
C TYR A 116 -21.66 7.92 -1.89
N THR A 117 -20.72 8.77 -2.32
CA THR A 117 -20.32 9.95 -1.56
C THR A 117 -20.46 11.24 -2.38
N ASN A 118 -20.60 12.37 -1.70
CA ASN A 118 -20.56 13.70 -2.31
C ASN A 118 -19.12 14.27 -2.36
N VAL A 119 -18.10 13.41 -2.24
CA VAL A 119 -16.69 13.84 -2.25
C VAL A 119 -16.35 14.43 -3.62
N SER A 120 -15.64 15.55 -3.62
CA SER A 120 -15.27 16.22 -4.86
C SER A 120 -14.37 15.35 -5.73
N LEU A 121 -14.46 15.49 -7.07
CA LEU A 121 -13.55 14.77 -7.98
C LEU A 121 -12.07 15.08 -7.67
N LYS A 122 -11.78 16.30 -7.23
CA LYS A 122 -10.43 16.68 -6.78
C LYS A 122 -10.00 15.84 -5.58
N ALA A 123 -10.84 15.66 -4.58
CA ALA A 123 -10.54 14.84 -3.41
C ALA A 123 -10.41 13.33 -3.75
N HIS A 124 -11.17 12.84 -4.74
CA HIS A 124 -10.96 11.49 -5.29
C HIS A 124 -9.56 11.31 -5.89
N LEU A 125 -9.08 12.31 -6.61
CA LEU A 125 -7.85 12.20 -7.40
C LEU A 125 -6.60 12.63 -6.63
N ILE A 126 -6.73 13.51 -5.62
CA ILE A 126 -5.56 14.11 -4.97
C ILE A 126 -4.66 13.04 -4.36
N GLY A 127 -5.19 12.01 -3.67
CA GLY A 127 -4.39 10.96 -3.06
C GLY A 127 -3.90 9.86 -4.01
N MET A 128 -4.42 9.79 -5.24
CA MET A 128 -4.11 8.68 -6.16
C MET A 128 -2.63 8.57 -6.55
N PRO A 129 -1.89 9.66 -6.86
CA PRO A 129 -0.49 9.57 -7.21
C PRO A 129 0.35 8.87 -6.14
N GLU A 130 0.13 9.18 -4.86
CA GLU A 130 0.81 8.54 -3.74
C GLU A 130 0.52 7.03 -3.70
N ILE A 131 -0.76 6.64 -3.78
CA ILE A 131 -1.18 5.24 -3.68
C ILE A 131 -0.64 4.42 -4.86
N ILE A 132 -0.64 4.99 -6.07
CA ILE A 132 -0.08 4.36 -7.26
C ILE A 132 1.43 4.16 -7.10
N VAL A 133 2.16 5.21 -6.71
CA VAL A 133 3.61 5.15 -6.52
C VAL A 133 3.98 4.16 -5.42
N GLN A 134 3.26 4.14 -4.28
CA GLN A 134 3.45 3.14 -3.24
C GLN A 134 3.20 1.72 -3.76
N SER A 135 2.10 1.50 -4.50
CA SER A 135 1.76 0.18 -5.03
C SER A 135 2.79 -0.33 -6.04
N ILE A 136 3.29 0.54 -6.92
CA ILE A 136 4.36 0.23 -7.87
C ILE A 136 5.67 -0.04 -7.10
N GLY A 137 6.03 0.82 -6.16
CA GLY A 137 7.25 0.68 -5.35
C GLY A 137 7.27 -0.63 -4.57
N ILE A 138 6.19 -0.95 -3.86
CA ILE A 138 6.06 -2.21 -3.11
C ILE A 138 6.15 -3.38 -4.08
N SER A 139 5.32 -3.39 -5.12
CA SER A 139 5.21 -4.54 -6.02
C SER A 139 6.51 -4.84 -6.77
N THR A 140 7.22 -3.81 -7.22
CA THR A 140 8.49 -3.97 -7.94
C THR A 140 9.62 -4.38 -7.00
N LEU A 141 9.88 -3.61 -5.94
CA LEU A 141 11.01 -3.87 -5.03
C LEU A 141 10.86 -5.23 -4.33
N PHE A 142 9.65 -5.55 -3.87
CA PHE A 142 9.37 -6.84 -3.25
C PHE A 142 9.54 -7.99 -4.25
N TYR A 143 8.97 -7.88 -5.44
CA TYR A 143 9.07 -8.94 -6.46
C TYR A 143 10.53 -9.25 -6.79
N TRP A 144 11.36 -8.22 -7.04
CA TRP A 144 12.76 -8.44 -7.38
C TRP A 144 13.56 -9.04 -6.21
N TRP A 145 13.30 -8.57 -4.98
CA TRP A 145 13.97 -9.12 -3.80
C TRP A 145 13.55 -10.57 -3.54
N GLU A 146 12.25 -10.88 -3.60
CA GLU A 146 11.77 -12.24 -3.38
C GLU A 146 12.24 -13.19 -4.48
N LYS A 147 12.25 -12.74 -5.74
CA LYS A 147 12.72 -13.54 -6.88
C LYS A 147 14.18 -13.96 -6.75
N LYS A 148 15.05 -13.08 -6.25
CA LYS A 148 16.46 -13.43 -5.97
C LYS A 148 16.62 -14.51 -4.90
N ASN A 149 15.65 -14.60 -3.98
CA ASN A 149 15.66 -15.57 -2.87
C ASN A 149 14.74 -16.77 -3.12
N TYR A 150 14.20 -16.89 -4.33
CA TYR A 150 13.31 -17.97 -4.71
C TYR A 150 14.14 -19.19 -5.13
N SER A 151 14.26 -20.19 -4.24
CA SER A 151 14.67 -21.53 -4.68
C SER A 151 13.44 -22.25 -5.23
N HIS A 152 13.54 -22.81 -6.43
CA HIS A 152 12.62 -23.88 -6.83
C HIS A 152 12.88 -25.05 -5.87
N ASN A 153 11.95 -25.29 -4.95
CA ASN A 153 11.85 -26.56 -4.26
C ASN A 153 10.75 -27.38 -4.96
#